data_AF-A0A5D3G858-F1
#
_entry.id   AF-A0A5D3G858-F1
#
_cell.length_a   1.000
_cell.length_b   1.000
_cell.length_c   1.000
_cell.angle_alpha   90.00
_cell.angle_beta   90.00
_cell.angle_gamma   90.00
#
_symmetry.space_group_name_H-M   'P 1'
#
loop_
_entity.id
_entity.type
_entity.pdbx_description
1 polymer ?
#
loop_
_entity_poly.entity_id
_entity_poly.type
_entity_poly.pdbx_seq_one_letter_code
_entity_poly.pdbx_strand_id
1 'polypeptide(L)'
;MQRKVINPTTVFNSLQYGFSQAMEVPDGRRIMLSGQVGVDAQECTVGPGIAEQTAMALDNVEKVLAEVGGDLSHVIMLRLYIVESARDQQEPIAEALRQRFAHNPPPSSWIMVSGLSLPDWLIEVEAEAVVPFS
;
A
#
# COMPACT_ATOMS: atom_id res chain seq x y z
N MET A 1 2.77 9.76 -18.63
CA MET A 1 2.90 10.35 -17.28
C MET A 1 4.24 9.92 -16.69
N GLN A 2 5.24 10.80 -16.63
CA GLN A 2 6.58 10.41 -16.17
C GLN A 2 6.70 10.68 -14.67
N ARG A 3 6.31 9.69 -13.85
CA ARG A 3 6.58 9.70 -12.41
C ARG A 3 8.06 9.51 -12.18
N LYS A 4 8.58 10.10 -11.11
CA LYS A 4 9.98 9.95 -10.73
C LYS A 4 10.08 9.63 -9.25
N VAL A 5 10.61 8.45 -8.93
CA VAL A 5 11.01 8.13 -7.56
C VAL A 5 12.36 8.76 -7.24
N ILE A 6 12.52 9.17 -5.99
CA ILE A 6 13.70 9.87 -5.50
C ILE A 6 14.20 9.08 -4.29
N ASN A 7 15.40 8.50 -4.40
CA ASN A 7 16.03 7.65 -3.38
C ASN A 7 17.51 8.06 -3.23
N PRO A 8 17.81 9.15 -2.48
CA PRO A 8 19.17 9.61 -2.33
C PRO A 8 19.98 8.66 -1.44
N THR A 9 21.28 8.54 -1.71
CA THR A 9 22.20 7.72 -0.90
C THR A 9 22.54 8.35 0.45
N THR A 10 22.05 9.55 0.73
CA THR A 10 22.23 10.29 1.99
C THR A 10 21.21 9.92 3.07
N VAL A 11 20.26 9.02 2.76
CA VAL A 11 19.32 8.43 3.70
C VAL A 11 19.35 6.90 3.58
N PHE A 12 18.71 6.18 4.51
CA PHE A 12 18.69 4.72 4.48
C PHE A 12 18.08 4.16 3.19
N ASN A 13 18.53 2.99 2.76
CA ASN A 13 17.98 2.31 1.61
C ASN A 13 16.59 1.74 1.94
N SER A 14 15.54 2.40 1.48
CA SER A 14 14.14 2.01 1.70
C SER A 14 13.63 0.95 0.72
N LEU A 15 14.33 0.75 -0.41
CA LEU A 15 13.88 -0.16 -1.47
C LEU A 15 13.83 -1.62 -1.00
N GLN A 16 14.68 -1.99 -0.05
CA GLN A 16 14.62 -3.31 0.59
C GLN A 16 13.31 -3.54 1.36
N TYR A 17 12.56 -2.49 1.70
CA TYR A 17 11.26 -2.57 2.37
C TYR A 17 10.08 -2.31 1.42
N GLY A 18 10.35 -2.15 0.12
CA GLY A 18 9.30 -1.98 -0.90
C GLY A 18 8.74 -0.55 -1.03
N PHE A 19 9.46 0.49 -0.60
CA PHE A 19 9.03 1.89 -0.78
C PHE A 19 10.17 2.83 -1.18
N SER A 20 9.81 3.96 -1.82
CA SER A 20 10.76 5.03 -2.15
C SER A 20 10.73 6.16 -1.12
N GLN A 21 11.83 6.91 -0.96
CA GLN A 21 11.91 8.04 -0.03
C GLN A 21 10.99 9.20 -0.44
N ALA A 22 10.84 9.43 -1.75
CA ALA A 22 9.86 10.37 -2.29
C ALA A 22 9.46 10.01 -3.73
N MET A 23 8.37 10.63 -4.20
CA MET A 23 7.91 10.55 -5.58
C MET A 23 7.46 11.92 -6.07
N GLU A 24 7.88 12.28 -7.28
CA GLU A 24 7.38 13.45 -8.02
C GLU A 24 6.29 13.00 -9.00
N VAL A 25 5.17 13.73 -8.98
CA VAL A 25 3.97 13.44 -9.78
C VAL A 25 3.49 14.74 -10.44
N PRO A 26 3.81 14.97 -11.73
CA PRO A 26 3.59 16.27 -12.36
C PRO A 26 2.14 16.52 -12.80
N ASP A 27 1.38 15.49 -13.17
CA ASP A 27 0.06 15.61 -13.78
C ASP A 27 -0.85 14.40 -13.52
N GLY A 28 -2.16 14.60 -13.71
CA GLY A 28 -3.21 13.56 -13.65
C GLY A 28 -4.36 13.88 -12.68
N ARG A 29 -5.33 12.97 -12.62
CA ARG A 29 -6.48 13.02 -11.69
C ARG A 29 -6.09 12.36 -10.38
N ARG A 30 -6.21 13.08 -9.27
CA ARG A 30 -5.97 12.56 -7.93
C ARG A 30 -7.17 11.72 -7.47
N ILE A 31 -6.90 10.51 -7.00
CA ILE A 31 -7.88 9.55 -6.47
C ILE A 31 -7.54 9.29 -5.01
N MET A 32 -8.50 9.56 -4.13
CA MET A 32 -8.41 9.27 -2.70
C MET A 32 -9.17 7.97 -2.44
N LEU A 33 -8.50 6.95 -1.90
CA LEU A 33 -9.13 5.67 -1.58
C LEU A 33 -9.36 5.58 -0.09
N SER A 34 -10.47 4.96 0.31
CA SER A 34 -10.64 4.47 1.69
C SER A 34 -9.59 3.39 1.99
N GLY A 35 -9.24 3.23 3.26
CA GLY A 35 -8.37 2.14 3.69
C GLY A 35 -8.93 0.78 3.32
N GLN A 36 -8.07 -0.07 2.76
CA GLN A 36 -8.38 -1.44 2.40
C GLN A 36 -7.79 -2.39 3.44
N VAL A 37 -8.53 -3.43 3.77
CA VAL A 37 -8.14 -4.44 4.77
C VAL A 37 -8.14 -5.84 4.15
N GLY A 38 -7.73 -6.85 4.93
CA GLY A 38 -7.71 -8.25 4.52
C GLY A 38 -9.09 -8.91 4.40
N VAL A 39 -10.06 -8.24 3.77
CA VAL A 39 -11.44 -8.70 3.60
C VAL A 39 -11.74 -8.89 2.12
N ASP A 40 -12.39 -9.99 1.76
CA ASP A 40 -12.78 -10.28 0.38
C ASP A 40 -14.13 -9.67 -0.02
N ALA A 41 -14.56 -9.91 -1.26
CA ALA A 41 -15.83 -9.39 -1.80
C ALA A 41 -17.07 -10.10 -1.21
N GLN A 42 -16.89 -11.15 -0.41
CA GLN A 42 -17.93 -11.84 0.35
C GLN A 42 -17.95 -11.36 1.81
N GLU A 43 -17.26 -10.27 2.12
CA GLU A 43 -17.15 -9.68 3.46
C GLU A 43 -16.48 -10.62 4.47
N CYS A 44 -15.66 -11.57 4.00
CA CYS A 44 -14.92 -12.50 4.84
C CYS A 44 -13.47 -12.06 5.01
N THR A 45 -12.94 -12.12 6.24
CA THR A 45 -11.50 -11.95 6.47
C THR A 45 -10.74 -13.16 5.91
N VAL A 46 -9.75 -12.92 5.05
CA VAL A 46 -9.10 -13.97 4.24
C VAL A 46 -8.21 -14.93 5.02
N GLY A 47 -7.91 -14.61 6.28
CA GLY A 47 -7.12 -15.44 7.18
C GLY A 47 -6.59 -14.66 8.39
N PRO A 48 -6.00 -15.36 9.37
CA PRO A 48 -5.54 -14.75 10.62
C PRO A 48 -4.15 -14.11 10.52
N GLY A 49 -3.43 -14.29 9.42
CA GLY A 49 -2.04 -13.86 9.25
C GLY A 49 -1.90 -12.54 8.51
N ILE A 50 -0.85 -11.80 8.85
CA ILE A 50 -0.54 -10.51 8.23
C ILE A 50 -0.27 -10.64 6.73
N ALA A 51 0.27 -11.78 6.27
CA ALA A 51 0.71 -11.97 4.90
C ALA A 51 -0.49 -12.00 3.94
N GLU A 52 -1.47 -12.86 4.21
CA GLU A 52 -2.69 -12.96 3.43
C GLU A 52 -3.55 -11.69 3.54
N GLN A 53 -3.60 -11.07 4.72
CA GLN A 53 -4.35 -9.82 4.89
C GLN A 53 -3.72 -8.65 4.13
N THR A 54 -2.38 -8.55 4.11
CA THR A 54 -1.66 -7.54 3.32
C THR A 54 -1.89 -7.76 1.83
N ALA A 55 -1.78 -9.00 1.36
CA ALA A 55 -2.02 -9.34 -0.05
C ALA A 55 -3.44 -8.96 -0.49
N MET A 56 -4.45 -9.32 0.31
CA MET A 56 -5.85 -8.96 0.01
C MET A 56 -6.10 -7.45 0.07
N ALA A 57 -5.52 -6.74 1.03
CA ALA A 57 -5.64 -5.28 1.07
C ALA A 57 -5.08 -4.63 -0.20
N LEU A 58 -3.92 -5.08 -0.69
CA LEU A 58 -3.33 -4.61 -1.95
C LEU A 58 -4.16 -5.00 -3.18
N ASP A 59 -4.72 -6.22 -3.21
CA ASP A 59 -5.67 -6.63 -4.25
C ASP A 59 -6.90 -5.72 -4.30
N ASN A 60 -7.41 -5.33 -3.14
CA ASN A 60 -8.56 -4.44 -3.07
C ASN A 60 -8.23 -3.02 -3.51
N VAL A 61 -7.03 -2.50 -3.18
CA VAL A 61 -6.54 -1.24 -3.74
C VAL A 61 -6.52 -1.30 -5.27
N GLU A 62 -5.98 -2.37 -5.85
CA GLU A 62 -5.92 -2.56 -7.30
C GLU A 62 -7.32 -2.60 -7.94
N LYS A 63 -8.25 -3.37 -7.36
CA LYS A 63 -9.65 -3.44 -7.83
C LYS A 63 -10.34 -2.07 -7.80
N VAL A 64 -10.16 -1.29 -6.72
CA VAL A 64 -10.74 0.05 -6.62
C VAL A 64 -10.14 1.01 -7.65
N LEU A 65 -8.84 0.93 -7.92
CA LEU A 65 -8.20 1.75 -8.95
C LEU A 65 -8.68 1.38 -10.35
N ALA A 66 -8.96 0.10 -10.62
CA ALA A 66 -9.46 -0.35 -11.91
C ALA A 66 -10.78 0.35 -12.31
N GLU A 67 -11.67 0.60 -11.34
CA GLU A 67 -12.95 1.31 -11.57
C GLU A 67 -12.78 2.76 -12.06
N VAL A 68 -11.61 3.36 -11.85
CA VAL A 68 -11.30 4.73 -12.33
C VAL A 68 -10.27 4.74 -13.46
N GLY A 69 -9.98 3.58 -14.05
CA GLY A 69 -9.01 3.39 -15.14
C GLY A 69 -7.55 3.43 -14.68
N GLY A 70 -7.29 3.13 -13.40
CA GLY A 70 -5.95 3.03 -12.81
C GLY A 70 -5.55 1.59 -12.48
N ASP A 71 -4.34 1.44 -11.94
CA ASP A 71 -3.74 0.20 -11.45
C ASP A 71 -2.73 0.53 -10.34
N LEU A 72 -2.04 -0.45 -9.75
CA LEU A 72 -1.08 -0.20 -8.67
C LEU A 72 0.09 0.71 -9.06
N SER A 73 0.51 0.77 -10.33
CA SER A 73 1.53 1.72 -10.79
C SER A 73 1.05 3.18 -10.65
N HIS A 74 -0.25 3.38 -10.48
CA HIS A 74 -0.88 4.68 -10.26
C HIS A 74 -0.81 5.18 -8.81
N VAL A 75 -0.46 4.33 -7.85
CA VAL A 75 -0.30 4.71 -6.44
C VAL A 75 0.90 5.65 -6.27
N ILE A 76 0.69 6.71 -5.49
CA ILE A 76 1.67 7.76 -5.21
C ILE A 76 2.01 7.89 -3.72
N MET A 77 1.20 7.30 -2.84
CA MET A 77 1.45 7.24 -1.41
C MET A 77 0.71 6.04 -0.81
N LEU A 78 1.36 5.34 0.12
CA LEU A 78 0.73 4.35 0.98
C LEU A 78 0.80 4.77 2.45
N ARG A 79 -0.25 4.53 3.22
CA ARG A 79 -0.19 4.53 4.69
C ARG A 79 -0.61 3.15 5.16
N LEU A 80 0.28 2.52 5.90
CA LEU A 80 0.09 1.17 6.43
C LEU A 80 -0.14 1.30 7.93
N TYR A 81 -1.35 1.01 8.36
CA TYR A 81 -1.71 0.95 9.77
C TYR A 81 -1.62 -0.50 10.22
N ILE A 82 -0.64 -0.80 11.07
CA ILE A 82 -0.29 -2.16 11.48
C ILE A 82 -0.65 -2.31 12.95
N VAL A 83 -1.44 -3.33 13.28
CA VAL A 83 -1.83 -3.57 14.67
C VAL A 83 -0.63 -4.01 15.50
N GLU A 84 -0.58 -3.56 16.75
CA GLU A 84 0.50 -3.85 17.71
C GLU A 84 0.85 -5.34 17.80
N SER A 85 -0.15 -6.23 17.73
CA SER A 85 0.05 -7.69 17.74
C SER A 85 0.86 -8.22 16.56
N ALA A 86 0.96 -7.47 15.46
CA ALA A 86 1.73 -7.80 14.26
C ALA A 86 3.03 -6.98 14.13
N ARG A 87 3.44 -6.23 15.16
CA ARG A 87 4.63 -5.35 15.15
C ARG A 87 5.89 -6.02 14.59
N ASP A 88 6.13 -7.28 14.98
CA ASP A 88 7.34 -8.02 14.62
C ASP A 88 7.21 -8.76 13.27
N GLN A 89 6.08 -8.61 12.58
CA GLN A 89 5.77 -9.29 11.32
C GLN A 89 5.89 -8.34 10.11
N GLN A 90 6.92 -7.49 10.10
CA GLN A 90 7.13 -6.50 9.03
C GLN A 90 7.61 -7.12 7.72
N GLU A 91 8.36 -8.24 7.79
CA GLU A 91 8.95 -8.85 6.60
C GLU A 91 7.90 -9.37 5.59
N PRO A 92 6.81 -10.05 5.99
CA PRO A 92 5.73 -10.38 5.07
C PRO A 92 5.10 -9.17 4.37
N ILE A 93 4.98 -8.04 5.07
CA ILE A 93 4.45 -6.79 4.50
C ILE A 93 5.44 -6.26 3.46
N ALA A 94 6.72 -6.19 3.81
CA ALA A 94 7.78 -5.72 2.91
C ALA A 94 7.90 -6.60 1.66
N GLU A 95 7.79 -7.92 1.81
CA GLU A 95 7.76 -8.86 0.69
C GLU A 95 6.57 -8.60 -0.24
N ALA A 96 5.37 -8.44 0.31
CA ALA A 96 4.19 -8.11 -0.49
C ALA A 96 4.37 -6.78 -1.25
N LEU A 97 4.93 -5.75 -0.62
CA LEU A 97 5.21 -4.47 -1.28
C LEU A 97 6.26 -4.61 -2.39
N ARG A 98 7.36 -5.35 -2.15
CA ARG A 98 8.38 -5.61 -3.19
C ARG A 98 7.80 -6.37 -4.38
N GLN A 99 6.89 -7.31 -4.14
CA GLN A 99 6.22 -8.07 -5.20
C GLN A 99 5.25 -7.17 -6.01
N ARG A 100 4.44 -6.36 -5.33
CA ARG A 100 3.41 -5.52 -5.97
C ARG A 100 3.95 -4.24 -6.59
N PHE A 101 5.06 -3.71 -6.07
CA PHE A 101 5.69 -2.47 -6.51
C PHE A 101 7.16 -2.69 -6.89
N ALA A 102 7.42 -3.70 -7.74
CA ALA A 102 8.78 -4.11 -8.12
C ALA A 102 9.60 -2.98 -8.80
N HIS A 103 8.94 -2.02 -9.42
CA HIS A 103 9.58 -0.90 -10.10
C HIS A 103 8.98 0.43 -9.64
N ASN A 104 9.83 1.35 -9.20
CA ASN A 104 9.44 2.70 -8.76
C ASN A 104 8.35 2.69 -7.67
N PRO A 105 8.57 2.02 -6.52
CA PRO A 105 7.54 1.91 -5.50
C PRO A 105 7.16 3.28 -4.92
N PRO A 106 5.89 3.48 -4.52
CA PRO A 106 5.47 4.72 -3.88
C PRO A 106 6.16 4.91 -2.52
N PRO A 107 6.25 6.15 -2.02
CA PRO A 107 6.54 6.37 -0.61
C PRO A 107 5.47 5.74 0.28
N SER A 108 5.87 5.38 1.50
CA SER A 108 4.96 4.82 2.49
C SER A 108 5.22 5.35 3.90
N SER A 109 4.17 5.34 4.73
CA SER A 109 4.28 5.50 6.18
C SER A 109 3.81 4.23 6.86
N TRP A 110 4.59 3.72 7.82
CA TRP A 110 4.29 2.52 8.59
C TRP A 110 3.97 2.93 10.02
N ILE A 111 2.71 2.75 10.42
CA ILE A 111 2.15 3.32 11.63
C ILE A 111 1.62 2.18 12.49
N MET A 112 2.19 2.06 13.69
CA MET A 112 1.70 1.09 14.66
C MET A 112 0.46 1.65 15.36
N VAL A 113 -0.61 0.86 15.37
CA VAL A 113 -1.89 1.21 15.99
C VAL A 113 -2.32 0.18 17.03
N SER A 114 -3.11 0.59 18.01
CA SER A 114 -3.62 -0.32 19.05
C SER A 114 -4.62 -1.35 18.52
N GLY A 115 -5.23 -1.10 17.36
CA GLY A 115 -6.23 -1.95 16.73
C GLY A 115 -6.86 -1.26 15.52
N LEU A 116 -7.66 -2.01 14.78
CA LEU A 116 -8.46 -1.54 13.65
C LEU A 116 -9.95 -1.70 13.96
N SER A 117 -10.82 -1.43 12.98
CA SER A 117 -12.28 -1.45 13.20
C SER A 117 -12.82 -2.80 13.64
N LEU A 118 -12.20 -3.92 13.23
CA LEU A 118 -12.51 -5.26 13.72
C LEU A 118 -11.28 -5.90 14.37
N PRO A 119 -11.46 -6.75 15.40
CA PRO A 119 -10.36 -7.30 16.19
C PRO A 119 -9.44 -8.24 15.39
N ASP A 120 -9.97 -8.90 14.36
CA ASP A 120 -9.23 -9.87 13.55
C ASP A 120 -8.40 -9.22 12.44
N TRP A 121 -8.52 -7.92 12.24
CA TRP A 121 -7.77 -7.18 11.22
C TRP A 121 -6.41 -6.76 11.77
N LEU A 122 -5.35 -7.13 11.06
CA LEU A 122 -3.97 -6.88 11.44
C LEU A 122 -3.33 -5.72 10.68
N ILE A 123 -3.88 -5.36 9.52
CA ILE A 123 -3.39 -4.27 8.68
C ILE A 123 -4.53 -3.58 7.92
N GLU A 124 -4.41 -2.26 7.81
CA GLU A 124 -5.17 -1.42 6.89
C GLU A 124 -4.19 -0.66 5.99
N VAL A 125 -4.46 -0.70 4.68
CA VAL A 125 -3.67 -0.07 3.63
C VAL A 125 -4.48 1.07 3.02
N GLU A 126 -4.12 2.30 3.34
CA GLU A 126 -4.66 3.48 2.67
C GLU A 126 -3.76 3.86 1.49
N ALA A 127 -4.38 4.11 0.33
CA ALA A 127 -3.68 4.48 -0.88
C ALA A 127 -4.16 5.83 -1.40
N GLU A 128 -3.21 6.62 -1.89
CA GLU A 128 -3.49 7.76 -2.75
C GLU A 128 -2.91 7.46 -4.14
N ALA A 129 -3.67 7.76 -5.19
CA ALA A 129 -3.23 7.53 -6.55
C ALA A 129 -3.43 8.77 -7.41
N VAL A 130 -2.67 8.82 -8.50
CA VAL A 130 -2.90 9.77 -9.59
C VAL A 130 -3.07 8.97 -10.87
N VAL A 131 -4.18 9.12 -11.56
CA VAL A 131 -4.50 8.38 -12.80
C VAL A 131 -4.43 9.36 -13.97
N PRO A 132 -3.97 8.97 -15.18
CA PRO A 132 -3.95 9.84 -16.34
C PRO A 132 -5.30 10.54 -16.60
N PHE A 133 -5.23 11.74 -17.16
CA PHE A 133 -6.40 12.34 -17.80
C PHE A 133 -6.83 11.45 -18.96
N SER A 134 -8.13 11.23 -19.07
CA SER A 134 -8.76 10.57 -20.22
C SER A 134 -8.60 11.40 -21.48
#